data_AF-A0A924EPN2-F1
#
_entry.id   AF-A0A924EPN2-F1
#
_cell.length_a   1.000
_cell.length_b   1.000
_cell.length_c   1.000
_cell.angle_alpha   90.00
_cell.angle_beta   90.00
_cell.angle_gamma   90.00
#
_symmetry.space_group_name_H-M   'P 1'
#
loop_
_entity.id
_entity.type
_entity.pdbx_description
1 polymer ?
#
loop_
_entity_poly.entity_id
_entity_poly.type
_entity_poly.pdbx_seq_one_letter_code
_entity_poly.pdbx_strand_id
1 'polypeptide(L)'
;MKYLKLSGLEPLIITEESNFINVGERTNVAGSKKFLRLIKEEKFSEALDVAREQVENGAQILDVNFDDGLLDGKFCMVKFLNLIASEPDISRIPIMIDSSKWEILEAGLQVVQGKCVVNSI
;
A
#
# COMPACT_ATOMS: atom_id res chain seq x y z
N MET A 1 7.12 24.81 12.41
CA MET A 1 5.92 24.08 11.96
C MET A 1 6.25 22.60 11.88
N LYS A 2 5.28 21.70 12.06
CA LYS A 2 5.51 20.24 12.02
C LYS A 2 5.08 19.73 10.64
N TYR A 3 6.05 19.54 9.73
CA TYR A 3 5.80 18.98 8.41
C TYR A 3 5.25 17.54 8.49
N LEU A 4 4.48 17.13 7.48
CA LEU A 4 4.06 15.74 7.36
C LEU A 4 5.29 14.90 7.02
N LYS A 5 5.60 13.94 7.89
CA LYS A 5 6.66 12.95 7.70
C LYS A 5 6.03 11.58 7.57
N LEU A 6 6.33 10.89 6.49
CA LEU A 6 5.99 9.50 6.22
C LEU A 6 7.30 8.74 5.95
N SER A 7 7.27 7.42 5.94
CA SER A 7 8.45 6.61 5.61
C SER A 7 8.04 5.23 5.14
N GLY A 8 8.69 4.76 4.07
CA GLY A 8 8.95 3.33 3.86
C GLY A 8 10.32 3.01 4.47
N LEU A 9 11.21 2.39 3.71
CA LEU A 9 12.65 2.35 4.03
C LEU A 9 13.30 3.74 3.90
N GLU A 10 12.78 4.58 3.00
CA GLU A 10 13.25 5.95 2.81
C GLU A 10 12.22 6.96 3.34
N PRO A 11 12.66 8.11 3.89
CA PRO A 11 11.77 9.13 4.40
C PRO A 11 11.10 9.92 3.26
N LEU A 12 9.80 10.18 3.40
CA LEU A 12 9.06 11.15 2.61
C LEU A 12 8.66 12.33 3.50
N ILE A 13 9.29 13.48 3.29
CA ILE A 13 9.00 14.72 4.04
C ILE A 13 8.24 15.66 3.11
N ILE A 14 6.99 15.95 3.45
CA ILE A 14 6.11 16.82 2.67
C ILE A 14 6.09 18.20 3.33
N THR A 15 6.62 19.19 2.60
CA THR A 15 6.73 20.60 3.00
C THR A 15 5.85 21.49 2.10
N GLU A 16 5.81 22.79 2.39
CA GLU A 16 5.04 23.76 1.61
C GLU A 16 5.59 23.94 0.18
N GLU A 17 6.87 23.64 -0.03
CA GLU A 17 7.55 23.71 -1.32
C GLU A 17 7.51 22.38 -2.10
N SER A 18 6.93 21.32 -1.51
CA SER A 18 6.80 20.03 -2.17
C SER A 18 5.80 20.10 -3.33
N ASN A 19 6.13 19.43 -4.44
CA ASN A 19 5.17 19.22 -5.53
C ASN A 19 4.01 18.31 -5.08
N PHE A 20 3.02 18.13 -5.96
CA PHE A 20 1.95 17.18 -5.74
C PHE A 20 2.48 15.78 -5.44
N ILE A 21 1.92 15.14 -4.41
CA ILE A 21 2.32 13.79 -3.97
C ILE A 21 1.40 12.77 -4.64
N ASN A 22 1.96 11.97 -5.54
CA ASN A 22 1.20 10.94 -6.24
C ASN A 22 1.03 9.68 -5.37
N VAL A 23 -0.21 9.23 -5.21
CA VAL A 23 -0.57 7.97 -4.56
C VAL A 23 -0.92 6.94 -5.64
N GLY A 24 -0.22 5.80 -5.67
CA GLY A 24 -0.50 4.72 -6.61
C GLY A 24 -1.72 3.89 -6.16
N GLU A 25 -2.77 3.85 -6.98
CA GLU A 25 -4.10 3.26 -6.67
C GLU A 25 -4.36 1.84 -7.21
N ARG A 26 -3.45 1.27 -8.02
CA ARG A 26 -3.73 0.02 -8.77
C ARG A 26 -3.63 -1.25 -7.92
N THR A 27 -3.12 -1.16 -6.69
CA THR A 27 -3.04 -2.20 -5.66
C THR A 27 -4.33 -2.26 -4.83
N ASN A 28 -5.47 -2.16 -5.52
CA ASN A 28 -6.80 -2.08 -4.95
C ASN A 28 -7.72 -3.13 -5.61
N VAL A 29 -8.25 -4.06 -4.82
CA VAL A 29 -9.10 -5.15 -5.33
C VAL A 29 -10.43 -4.67 -5.89
N ALA A 30 -10.98 -3.55 -5.42
CA ALA A 30 -12.20 -2.95 -5.93
C ALA A 30 -11.95 -2.14 -7.22
N GLY A 31 -10.79 -1.47 -7.32
CA GLY A 31 -10.45 -0.56 -8.43
C GLY A 31 -9.68 -1.18 -9.59
N SER A 32 -8.99 -2.32 -9.38
CA SER A 32 -8.07 -2.90 -10.36
C SER A 32 -8.42 -4.34 -10.72
N LYS A 33 -8.96 -4.54 -11.93
CA LYS A 33 -9.31 -5.88 -12.45
C LYS A 33 -8.11 -6.83 -12.49
N LYS A 34 -6.93 -6.32 -12.84
CA LYS A 34 -5.68 -7.09 -12.87
C LYS A 34 -5.32 -7.55 -11.46
N PHE A 35 -5.32 -6.64 -10.49
CA PHE A 35 -4.97 -6.94 -9.11
C PHE A 35 -5.96 -7.92 -8.48
N LEU A 36 -7.26 -7.65 -8.61
CA LEU A 36 -8.33 -8.55 -8.13
C LEU A 36 -8.15 -9.98 -8.63
N ARG A 37 -7.89 -10.16 -9.93
CA ARG A 37 -7.66 -11.49 -10.52
C ARG A 37 -6.46 -12.18 -9.88
N LEU A 38 -5.33 -11.48 -9.75
CA LEU A 38 -4.11 -12.05 -9.16
C LEU A 38 -4.34 -12.49 -7.71
N ILE A 39 -5.04 -11.68 -6.91
CA ILE A 39 -5.34 -12.02 -5.51
C ILE A 39 -6.29 -13.21 -5.42
N LYS A 40 -7.35 -13.26 -6.26
CA LYS A 40 -8.27 -14.42 -6.33
C LYS A 40 -7.61 -15.71 -6.80
N GLU A 41 -6.59 -15.62 -7.65
CA GLU A 41 -5.78 -16.75 -8.10
C GLU A 41 -4.60 -17.06 -7.16
N GLU A 42 -4.52 -16.40 -5.99
CA GLU A 42 -3.43 -16.51 -5.01
C GLU A 42 -2.02 -16.19 -5.57
N LYS A 43 -1.95 -15.44 -6.67
CA LYS A 43 -0.71 -15.02 -7.33
C LYS A 43 -0.15 -13.74 -6.70
N PHE A 44 0.13 -13.79 -5.40
CA PHE A 44 0.64 -12.64 -4.65
C PHE A 44 2.00 -12.14 -5.17
N SER A 45 2.87 -13.03 -5.65
CA SER A 45 4.16 -12.65 -6.23
C SER A 45 4.01 -11.82 -7.51
N GLU A 46 3.11 -12.23 -8.43
CA GLU A 46 2.80 -11.44 -9.62
C GLU A 46 2.06 -10.13 -9.27
N ALA A 47 1.34 -10.10 -8.15
CA ALA A 47 0.69 -8.88 -7.67
C ALA A 47 1.71 -7.83 -7.19
N LEU A 48 2.92 -8.22 -6.77
CA LEU A 48 4.01 -7.29 -6.47
C LEU A 48 4.44 -6.51 -7.72
N ASP A 49 4.33 -7.08 -8.91
CA ASP A 49 4.67 -6.36 -10.15
C ASP A 49 3.74 -5.16 -10.38
N VAL A 50 2.47 -5.25 -9.94
CA VAL A 50 1.54 -4.10 -9.99
C VAL A 50 1.98 -3.00 -9.03
N ALA A 51 2.49 -3.35 -7.85
CA ALA A 51 3.05 -2.40 -6.91
C ALA A 51 4.34 -1.76 -7.46
N ARG A 52 5.27 -2.57 -7.95
CA ARG A 52 6.56 -2.12 -8.50
C ARG A 52 6.39 -1.20 -9.71
N GLU A 53 5.52 -1.55 -10.64
CA GLU A 53 5.20 -0.73 -11.82
C GLU A 53 4.73 0.67 -11.41
N GLN A 54 3.96 0.82 -10.33
CA GLN A 54 3.51 2.13 -9.85
C GLN A 54 4.65 2.95 -9.25
N VAL A 55 5.52 2.31 -8.47
CA VAL A 55 6.69 2.94 -7.85
C VAL A 55 7.69 3.41 -8.92
N GLU A 56 7.95 2.58 -9.94
CA GLU A 56 8.80 2.92 -11.08
C GLU A 56 8.21 4.06 -11.93
N ASN A 57 6.89 4.14 -12.02
CA ASN A 57 6.18 5.22 -12.73
C ASN A 57 5.94 6.48 -11.87
N GLY A 58 6.59 6.59 -10.71
CA GLY A 58 6.65 7.83 -9.94
C GLY A 58 5.62 7.97 -8.81
N ALA A 59 4.95 6.89 -8.41
CA ALA A 59 4.19 6.90 -7.16
C ALA A 59 5.13 7.20 -5.97
N GLN A 60 4.71 8.11 -5.10
CA GLN A 60 5.45 8.50 -3.91
C GLN A 60 4.86 7.87 -2.64
N ILE A 61 3.61 7.41 -2.71
CA ILE A 61 2.94 6.59 -1.70
C ILE A 61 2.21 5.47 -2.45
N LEU A 62 2.18 4.26 -1.89
CA LEU A 62 1.43 3.13 -2.45
C LEU A 62 0.16 2.87 -1.64
N ASP A 63 -1.00 2.99 -2.27
CA ASP A 63 -2.29 2.60 -1.67
C ASP A 63 -2.50 1.09 -1.77
N VAL A 64 -2.94 0.44 -0.69
CA VAL A 64 -3.18 -1.00 -0.66
C VAL A 64 -4.55 -1.27 -0.08
N ASN A 65 -5.44 -1.87 -0.88
CA ASN A 65 -6.83 -2.15 -0.51
C ASN A 65 -7.24 -3.59 -0.85
N PHE A 66 -7.83 -4.28 0.14
CA PHE A 66 -8.32 -5.66 0.05
C PHE A 66 -9.82 -5.82 0.41
N ASP A 67 -10.60 -4.75 0.32
CA ASP A 67 -12.04 -4.77 0.57
C ASP A 67 -12.80 -5.39 -0.63
N ASP A 68 -13.03 -6.70 -0.57
CA ASP A 68 -13.91 -7.45 -1.47
C ASP A 68 -14.70 -8.49 -0.64
N GLY A 69 -16.00 -8.63 -0.90
CA GLY A 69 -16.88 -9.50 -0.11
C GLY A 69 -16.55 -11.00 -0.19
N LEU A 70 -15.69 -11.41 -1.13
CA LEU A 70 -15.26 -12.79 -1.32
C LEU A 70 -13.85 -13.06 -0.78
N LEU A 71 -13.15 -12.06 -0.23
CA LEU A 71 -11.80 -12.19 0.28
C LEU A 71 -11.73 -12.07 1.80
N ASP A 72 -10.82 -12.84 2.41
CA ASP A 72 -10.33 -12.52 3.76
C ASP A 72 -9.39 -11.32 3.65
N GLY A 73 -9.96 -10.11 3.73
CA GLY A 73 -9.22 -8.87 3.55
C GLY A 73 -8.11 -8.67 4.59
N LYS A 74 -8.32 -9.11 5.85
CA LYS A 74 -7.29 -9.02 6.90
C LYS A 74 -6.09 -9.91 6.58
N PHE A 75 -6.35 -11.16 6.20
CA PHE A 75 -5.29 -12.08 5.79
C PHE A 75 -4.54 -11.54 4.56
N CYS A 76 -5.26 -11.09 3.54
CA CYS A 76 -4.66 -10.58 2.31
C CYS A 76 -3.80 -9.34 2.57
N MET A 77 -4.29 -8.41 3.38
CA MET A 77 -3.55 -7.21 3.80
C MET A 77 -2.23 -7.58 4.47
N VAL A 78 -2.28 -8.41 5.52
CA VAL A 78 -1.08 -8.83 6.26
C VAL A 78 -0.11 -9.58 5.35
N LYS A 79 -0.59 -10.52 4.52
CA LYS A 79 0.25 -11.31 3.63
C LYS A 79 0.95 -10.42 2.60
N PHE A 80 0.20 -9.53 1.95
CA PHE A 80 0.75 -8.69 0.88
C PHE A 80 1.72 -7.63 1.40
N LEU A 81 1.44 -7.01 2.55
CA LEU A 81 2.36 -6.05 3.16
C LEU A 81 3.68 -6.68 3.60
N ASN A 82 3.64 -7.92 4.13
CA ASN A 82 4.87 -8.66 4.42
C ASN A 82 5.69 -9.00 3.17
N LEU A 83 5.01 -9.29 2.04
CA LEU A 83 5.69 -9.50 0.76
C LEU A 83 6.31 -8.20 0.22
N ILE A 84 5.59 -7.08 0.30
CA ILE A 84 6.15 -5.76 -0.05
C ILE A 84 7.40 -5.47 0.76
N ALA A 85 7.42 -5.78 2.06
CA ALA A 85 8.59 -5.58 2.92
C ALA A 85 9.82 -6.39 2.48
N SER A 86 9.65 -7.48 1.73
CA SER A 86 10.75 -8.27 1.16
C SER A 86 11.30 -7.72 -0.16
N GLU A 87 10.68 -6.69 -0.72
CA GLU A 87 11.03 -6.06 -1.99
C GLU A 87 11.52 -4.61 -1.75
N PRO A 88 12.84 -4.35 -1.69
CA PRO A 88 13.38 -3.02 -1.40
C PRO A 88 12.91 -1.93 -2.36
N ASP A 89 12.76 -2.27 -3.64
CA ASP A 89 12.33 -1.32 -4.67
C ASP A 89 10.91 -0.79 -4.44
N ILE A 90 10.05 -1.58 -3.78
CA ILE A 90 8.67 -1.22 -3.44
C ILE A 90 8.63 -0.59 -2.04
N SER A 91 9.22 -1.27 -1.05
CA SER A 91 9.18 -0.86 0.36
C SER A 91 9.93 0.44 0.66
N ARG A 92 10.71 0.98 -0.28
CA ARG A 92 11.34 2.30 -0.12
C ARG A 92 10.35 3.44 0.09
N ILE A 93 9.15 3.39 -0.52
CA ILE A 93 8.13 4.44 -0.36
C ILE A 93 7.12 4.10 0.74
N PRO A 94 6.46 5.10 1.37
CA PRO A 94 5.42 4.86 2.37
C PRO A 94 4.20 4.13 1.80
N ILE A 95 3.54 3.36 2.67
CA ILE A 95 2.27 2.69 2.38
C ILE A 95 1.09 3.54 2.88
N MET A 96 0.00 3.55 2.12
CA MET A 96 -1.34 3.94 2.54
C MET A 96 -2.16 2.67 2.70
N ILE A 97 -2.54 2.36 3.94
CA ILE A 97 -3.35 1.19 4.26
C ILE A 97 -4.80 1.61 4.07
N ASP A 98 -5.46 1.04 3.06
CA ASP A 98 -6.82 1.40 2.66
C ASP A 98 -7.82 0.29 2.97
N SER A 99 -8.79 0.59 3.84
CA SER A 99 -9.92 -0.27 4.16
C SER A 99 -11.02 0.50 4.89
N SER A 100 -12.26 0.08 4.66
CA SER A 100 -13.44 0.47 5.42
C SER A 100 -13.59 -0.25 6.77
N LYS A 101 -12.70 -1.21 7.07
CA LYS A 101 -12.76 -2.07 8.26
C LYS A 101 -11.58 -1.81 9.19
N TRP A 102 -11.89 -1.37 10.42
CA TRP A 102 -10.87 -1.04 11.43
C TRP A 102 -9.89 -2.19 11.69
N GLU A 103 -10.39 -3.43 11.76
CA GLU A 103 -9.57 -4.60 12.03
C GLU A 103 -8.55 -4.92 10.91
N ILE A 104 -8.80 -4.45 9.69
CA ILE A 104 -7.86 -4.58 8.56
C ILE A 104 -6.82 -3.46 8.64
N LEU A 105 -7.24 -2.22 8.93
CA LEU A 105 -6.35 -1.09 9.16
C LEU A 105 -5.35 -1.40 10.28
N GLU A 106 -5.84 -1.88 11.42
CA GLU A 106 -5.02 -2.26 12.57
C GLU A 106 -4.05 -3.40 12.24
N ALA A 107 -4.50 -4.42 11.51
CA ALA A 107 -3.63 -5.53 11.10
C ALA A 107 -2.51 -5.07 10.16
N GLY A 108 -2.81 -4.16 9.23
CA GLY A 108 -1.79 -3.54 8.37
C GLY A 108 -0.79 -2.73 9.19
N LEU A 109 -1.25 -1.91 10.13
CA LEU A 109 -0.39 -1.08 10.99
C LEU A 109 0.60 -1.91 11.82
N GLN A 110 0.24 -3.15 12.18
CA GLN A 110 1.12 -4.05 12.93
C GLN A 110 2.30 -4.59 12.13
N VAL A 111 2.22 -4.60 10.79
CA VAL A 111 3.23 -5.23 9.92
C VAL A 111 3.96 -4.27 8.98
N VAL A 112 3.44 -3.06 8.79
CA VAL A 112 4.15 -2.05 7.99
C VAL A 112 5.34 -1.49 8.78
N GLN A 113 6.52 -1.53 8.16
CA GLN A 113 7.67 -0.76 8.63
C GLN A 113 7.57 0.69 8.16
N GLY A 114 7.96 1.62 9.05
CA GLY A 114 7.96 3.05 8.74
C GLY A 114 6.64 3.71 9.13
N LYS A 115 6.49 4.98 8.77
CA LYS A 115 5.29 5.75 9.11
C LYS A 115 4.38 5.83 7.88
N CYS A 116 3.28 5.10 7.94
CA CYS A 116 2.29 4.97 6.88
C CYS A 116 1.14 5.99 6.98
N VAL A 117 0.21 5.91 6.04
CA VAL A 117 -1.09 6.60 6.05
C VAL A 117 -2.19 5.58 6.34
N VAL A 118 -3.21 5.98 7.10
CA VAL A 118 -4.46 5.22 7.30
C VAL A 118 -5.54 5.85 6.43
N ASN A 119 -6.24 5.05 5.63
CA ASN A 119 -7.32 5.48 4.75
C ASN A 119 -8.52 4.51 4.89
N SER A 120 -9.68 4.87 5.42
CA SER A 120 -9.96 6.03 6.27
C SER A 120 -10.84 5.61 7.44
N ILE A 121 -11.19 6.54 8.33
CA ILE A 121 -11.97 6.32 9.56
C ILE A 121 -13.38 6.86 9.46
#